data_AF-A0A418PUI3-F1
#
_entry.id   AF-A0A418PUI3-F1
#
_cell.length_a   1.000
_cell.length_b   1.000
_cell.length_c   1.000
_cell.angle_alpha   90.00
_cell.angle_beta   90.00
_cell.angle_gamma   90.00
#
_symmetry.space_group_name_H-M   'P 1'
#
loop_
_entity.id
_entity.type
_entity.pdbx_description
1 polymer ?
#
loop_
_entity_poly.entity_id
_entity_poly.type
_entity_poly.pdbx_seq_one_letter_code
_entity_poly.pdbx_strand_id
1 'polypeptide(L)'
;MSENQKVCLRLSFYFLPNWVDCNPFCQTRMDMDFYLNQVLHAFASMDARLLGELLDPDQTYQEVAQPVFVKKMEEIFEEFRKDGDEYIEVETGNCCELNCNPDLIRTAYRFVGNKTRNYLDFRFILEPTADLKDHCIKDIFECSFLRCHQRRDWYGIQVSLWICDDEKPGFYLSPDEVIYTEIALKAEQEILEGRDCFDLDEVQLWLDKYRSTFDFISHTHSENPGRILRWNSFLYFFEGFENYISFFRKWQNSLVVEAWRKDLDLPEEVLMEVIMDGEKIIIEEGHEYVYYLLDEKDGYRIPYHLKPITGKGADTFSGTWAWFRSRQEPLVKKYYALTECETTQYLESWEVADPESRLKSLTFHWEIREMAKNRGAEIPFGLGMGSQNHL
;
A
#
# COMPACT_ATOMS: atom_id res chain seq x y z
N MET A 1 26.82 45.92 -27.04
CA MET A 1 27.63 47.12 -26.74
C MET A 1 27.69 47.29 -25.22
N SER A 2 28.92 47.36 -24.70
CA SER A 2 29.42 47.79 -23.37
C SER A 2 28.91 47.17 -22.05
N GLU A 3 29.78 46.33 -21.50
CA GLU A 3 30.36 46.29 -20.14
C GLU A 3 30.03 47.35 -19.06
N ASN A 4 30.04 46.82 -17.82
CA ASN A 4 30.54 47.37 -16.54
C ASN A 4 29.74 48.44 -15.78
N GLN A 5 29.28 48.11 -14.56
CA GLN A 5 29.97 48.52 -13.32
C GLN A 5 29.30 47.98 -12.03
N LYS A 6 30.15 47.41 -11.16
CA LYS A 6 29.92 47.19 -9.72
C LYS A 6 29.96 48.54 -8.99
N VAL A 7 29.10 48.73 -7.99
CA VAL A 7 29.36 49.70 -6.91
C VAL A 7 29.15 49.03 -5.56
N CYS A 8 30.21 49.14 -4.75
CA CYS A 8 30.36 48.70 -3.38
C CYS A 8 30.18 49.94 -2.49
N LEU A 9 29.37 49.87 -1.44
CA LEU A 9 29.40 50.84 -0.34
C LEU A 9 29.40 50.10 0.99
N ARG A 10 30.59 50.01 1.58
CA ARG A 10 30.82 49.90 3.02
C ARG A 10 30.69 51.28 3.63
N LEU A 11 30.04 51.39 4.79
CA LEU A 11 30.46 52.29 5.86
C LEU A 11 30.06 51.66 7.20
N SER A 12 30.91 51.89 8.19
CA SER A 12 31.16 51.02 9.32
C SER A 12 30.97 51.76 10.65
N PHE A 13 30.76 50.98 11.72
CA PHE A 13 31.02 51.25 13.14
C PHE A 13 30.21 52.34 13.87
N TYR A 14 29.45 51.89 14.88
CA TYR A 14 29.62 52.38 16.26
C TYR A 14 29.54 51.20 17.26
N PHE A 15 30.35 51.33 18.31
CA PHE A 15 30.68 50.35 19.34
C PHE A 15 29.52 49.99 20.30
N LEU A 16 29.59 48.76 20.83
CA LEU A 16 28.98 48.18 22.05
C LEU A 16 29.04 49.13 23.27
N PRO A 17 28.27 48.95 24.39
CA PRO A 17 27.93 47.64 24.99
C PRO A 17 26.59 47.53 25.75
N ASN A 18 26.13 46.30 25.99
CA ASN A 18 25.87 45.75 27.33
C ASN A 18 25.03 44.47 27.24
N TRP A 19 25.67 43.38 27.66
CA TRP A 19 25.01 42.18 28.15
C TRP A 19 24.19 42.55 29.39
N VAL A 20 22.87 42.37 29.30
CA VAL A 20 21.99 42.23 30.46
C VAL A 20 21.01 41.12 30.12
N ASP A 21 21.22 39.99 30.79
CA ASP A 21 20.29 38.89 30.94
C ASP A 21 18.90 39.42 31.35
N CYS A 22 17.89 39.17 30.52
CA CYS A 22 16.48 39.21 30.89
C CYS A 22 15.66 38.45 29.84
N ASN A 23 15.64 37.11 29.93
CA ASN A 23 14.45 36.36 29.51
C ASN A 23 14.11 35.33 30.59
N PRO A 24 13.08 35.58 31.44
CA PRO A 24 12.66 34.67 32.48
C PRO A 24 11.75 33.52 31.99
N PHE A 25 11.71 33.24 30.68
CA PHE A 25 10.93 32.13 30.09
C PHE A 25 11.81 31.04 29.47
N CYS A 26 12.90 30.68 30.15
CA CYS A 26 13.76 29.56 29.79
C CYS A 26 14.10 28.74 31.03
N GLN A 27 13.10 28.06 31.62
CA GLN A 27 13.30 26.96 32.56
C GLN A 27 11.98 26.29 32.94
N THR A 28 11.35 25.65 31.96
CA THR A 28 10.56 24.43 32.19
C THR A 28 10.98 23.43 31.13
N ARG A 29 12.25 23.01 31.22
CA ARG A 29 12.70 21.79 30.57
C ARG A 29 12.00 20.67 31.33
N MET A 30 10.87 20.22 30.77
CA MET A 30 10.18 19.02 31.20
C MET A 30 11.23 17.91 31.26
N ASP A 31 11.52 17.43 32.46
CA ASP A 31 12.12 16.12 32.67
C ASP A 31 11.10 15.15 32.04
N MET A 32 11.26 14.82 30.76
CA MET A 32 10.50 13.70 30.20
C MET A 32 11.02 12.46 30.91
N ASP A 33 10.09 11.76 31.54
CA ASP A 33 10.36 10.76 32.56
C ASP A 33 11.38 9.70 32.13
N PHE A 34 12.22 9.31 33.09
CA PHE A 34 13.21 8.25 32.91
C PHE A 34 12.57 6.94 32.37
N TYR A 35 11.34 6.65 32.77
CA TYR A 35 10.58 5.49 32.27
C TYR A 35 10.23 5.60 30.77
N LEU A 36 9.60 6.71 30.34
CA LEU A 36 9.23 6.91 28.93
C LEU A 36 10.46 6.84 28.02
N ASN A 37 11.58 7.47 28.42
CA ASN A 37 12.81 7.42 27.64
C ASN A 37 13.39 6.01 27.50
N GLN A 38 13.26 5.15 28.52
CA GLN A 38 13.67 3.74 28.42
C GLN A 38 12.78 2.97 27.44
N VAL A 39 11.48 3.23 27.43
CA VAL A 39 10.56 2.60 26.47
C VAL A 39 10.90 3.07 25.05
N LEU A 40 11.05 4.38 24.82
CA LEU A 40 11.47 4.90 23.52
C LEU A 40 12.84 4.35 23.08
N HIS A 41 13.76 4.14 24.02
CA HIS A 41 15.03 3.49 23.74
C HIS A 41 14.83 2.04 23.30
N ALA A 42 13.95 1.27 23.94
CA ALA A 42 13.65 -0.10 23.54
C ALA A 42 13.12 -0.17 22.09
N PHE A 43 12.24 0.77 21.69
CA PHE A 43 11.83 0.91 20.29
C PHE A 43 13.02 1.27 19.38
N ALA A 44 13.82 2.28 19.75
CA ALA A 44 14.95 2.75 18.96
C ALA A 44 16.01 1.66 18.72
N SER A 45 16.24 0.80 19.72
CA SER A 45 17.15 -0.34 19.63
C SER A 45 16.49 -1.62 19.09
N MET A 46 15.22 -1.57 18.73
CA MET A 46 14.43 -2.73 18.28
C MET A 46 14.42 -3.89 19.31
N ASP A 47 14.51 -3.59 20.60
CA ASP A 47 14.62 -4.58 21.67
C ASP A 47 13.25 -4.94 22.24
N ALA A 48 12.58 -5.90 21.60
CA ALA A 48 11.27 -6.38 22.03
C ALA A 48 11.29 -6.99 23.44
N ARG A 49 12.41 -7.61 23.85
CA ARG A 49 12.55 -8.16 25.19
C ARG A 49 12.58 -7.05 26.23
N LEU A 50 13.41 -6.02 26.03
CA LEU A 50 13.45 -4.86 26.93
C LEU A 50 12.10 -4.15 26.96
N LEU A 51 11.44 -4.00 25.82
CA LEU A 51 10.08 -3.47 25.75
C LEU A 51 9.13 -4.30 26.62
N GLY A 52 9.23 -5.63 26.54
CA GLY A 52 8.45 -6.55 27.36
C GLY A 52 8.73 -6.49 28.86
N GLU A 53 9.97 -6.20 29.25
CA GLU A 53 10.37 -6.01 30.65
C GLU A 53 9.89 -4.66 31.23
N LEU A 54 9.75 -3.63 30.37
CA LEU A 54 9.36 -2.28 30.78
C LEU A 54 7.85 -2.08 30.87
N LEU A 55 7.07 -2.66 29.95
CA LEU A 55 5.62 -2.50 29.91
C LEU A 55 4.91 -3.30 31.02
N ASP A 56 3.76 -2.79 31.48
CA ASP A 56 2.97 -3.42 32.54
C ASP A 56 2.29 -4.69 32.02
N PRO A 57 2.59 -5.89 32.58
CA PRO A 57 2.02 -7.15 32.09
C PRO A 57 0.52 -7.28 32.31
N ASP A 58 -0.06 -6.50 33.22
CA ASP A 58 -1.49 -6.54 33.54
C ASP A 58 -2.31 -5.55 32.68
N GLN A 59 -1.63 -4.77 31.81
CA GLN A 59 -2.27 -3.82 30.91
C GLN A 59 -2.44 -4.35 29.49
N THR A 60 -3.32 -3.70 28.74
CA THR A 60 -3.47 -3.87 27.31
C THR A 60 -2.84 -2.71 26.57
N TYR A 61 -2.24 -2.99 25.42
CA TYR A 61 -1.69 -2.00 24.50
C TYR A 61 -2.31 -2.23 23.13
N GLN A 62 -2.97 -1.20 22.56
CA GLN A 62 -3.78 -1.33 21.34
C GLN A 62 -4.82 -2.47 21.44
N GLU A 63 -5.54 -2.51 22.57
CA GLU A 63 -6.59 -3.50 22.88
C GLU A 63 -6.15 -4.97 23.03
N VAL A 64 -4.84 -5.27 22.99
CA VAL A 64 -4.31 -6.62 23.23
C VAL A 64 -3.48 -6.72 24.50
N ALA A 65 -3.41 -7.91 25.09
CA ALA A 65 -2.55 -8.16 26.24
C ALA A 65 -1.08 -7.86 25.90
N GLN A 66 -0.33 -7.36 26.88
CA GLN A 66 1.07 -6.97 26.71
C GLN A 66 1.94 -8.02 25.98
N PRO A 67 1.88 -9.34 26.29
CA PRO A 67 2.72 -10.31 25.59
C PRO A 67 2.42 -10.41 24.09
N VAL A 68 1.16 -10.20 23.70
CA VAL A 68 0.73 -10.20 22.29
C VAL A 68 1.23 -8.94 21.59
N PHE A 69 1.07 -7.77 22.21
CA PHE A 69 1.60 -6.51 21.70
C PHE A 69 3.11 -6.59 21.46
N VAL A 70 3.86 -7.06 22.45
CA VAL A 70 5.33 -7.19 22.38
C VAL A 70 5.75 -8.15 21.27
N LYS A 71 5.06 -9.28 21.12
CA LYS A 71 5.34 -10.24 20.04
C LYS A 71 5.14 -9.60 18.65
N LYS A 72 4.06 -8.84 18.45
CA LYS A 72 3.81 -8.14 17.19
C LYS A 72 4.88 -7.07 16.92
N MET A 73 5.33 -6.37 17.95
CA MET A 73 6.46 -5.44 17.83
C MET A 73 7.76 -6.17 17.48
N GLU A 74 8.00 -7.36 18.02
CA GLU A 74 9.14 -8.21 17.66
C GLU A 74 9.12 -8.58 16.17
N GLU A 75 7.97 -9.01 15.65
CA GLU A 75 7.77 -9.33 14.23
C GLU A 75 8.11 -8.12 13.33
N ILE A 76 7.62 -6.93 13.71
CA ILE A 76 7.94 -5.67 13.00
C ILE A 76 9.44 -5.36 13.09
N PHE A 77 10.05 -5.47 14.26
CA PHE A 77 11.48 -5.22 14.45
C PHE A 77 12.35 -6.18 13.63
N GLU A 78 11.93 -7.44 13.46
CA GLU A 78 12.59 -8.39 12.57
C GLU A 78 12.48 -7.97 11.10
N GLU A 79 11.35 -7.42 10.67
CA GLU A 79 11.17 -6.88 9.31
C GLU A 79 12.12 -5.71 9.03
N PHE A 80 12.19 -4.72 9.93
CA PHE A 80 13.16 -3.61 9.83
C PHE A 80 14.60 -4.13 9.69
N ARG A 81 15.01 -5.10 10.51
CA ARG A 81 16.34 -5.71 10.43
C ARG A 81 16.57 -6.44 9.10
N LYS A 82 15.56 -7.15 8.60
CA LYS A 82 15.62 -7.90 7.35
C LYS A 82 15.78 -6.97 6.15
N ASP A 83 15.15 -5.81 6.18
CA ASP A 83 15.28 -4.77 5.16
C ASP A 83 16.58 -3.96 5.30
N GLY A 84 17.36 -4.22 6.35
CA GLY A 84 18.73 -3.75 6.54
C GLY A 84 18.87 -2.61 7.54
N ASP A 85 17.80 -2.19 8.22
CA ASP A 85 17.87 -1.20 9.28
C ASP A 85 18.60 -1.76 10.52
N GLU A 86 19.44 -0.92 11.13
CA GLU A 86 20.26 -1.27 12.29
C GLU A 86 19.70 -0.70 13.59
N TYR A 87 19.00 0.42 13.49
CA TYR A 87 18.32 1.09 14.59
C TYR A 87 17.16 1.92 14.01
N ILE A 88 16.26 2.33 14.91
CA ILE A 88 15.13 3.18 14.57
C ILE A 88 15.33 4.58 15.17
N GLU A 89 15.24 5.61 14.33
CA GLU A 89 15.25 7.01 14.72
C GLU A 89 13.90 7.40 15.33
N VAL A 90 13.91 8.04 16.48
CA VAL A 90 12.68 8.48 17.17
C VAL A 90 12.46 9.97 16.91
N GLU A 91 11.36 10.29 16.25
CA GLU A 91 10.94 11.67 15.99
C GLU A 91 9.67 11.99 16.77
N THR A 92 9.61 13.17 17.39
CA THR A 92 8.38 13.66 18.00
C THR A 92 7.41 14.15 16.91
N GLY A 93 6.17 13.67 16.97
CA GLY A 93 5.08 14.07 16.09
C GLY A 93 3.92 14.70 16.86
N ASN A 94 2.99 15.28 16.10
CA ASN A 94 1.74 15.82 16.63
C ASN A 94 0.55 15.25 15.83
N CYS A 95 -0.61 15.12 16.46
CA CYS A 95 -1.83 14.74 15.77
C CYS A 95 -2.30 15.82 14.79
N CYS A 96 -2.77 15.44 13.60
CA CYS A 96 -3.35 16.36 12.63
C CYS A 96 -4.79 16.82 12.96
N GLU A 97 -5.50 16.10 13.82
CA GLU A 97 -6.93 16.26 14.09
C GLU A 97 -7.18 16.76 15.52
N LEU A 98 -7.81 17.93 15.61
CA LEU A 98 -8.27 18.52 16.88
C LEU A 98 -9.28 17.59 17.59
N ASN A 99 -10.08 16.85 16.81
CA ASN A 99 -11.09 15.93 17.33
C ASN A 99 -10.53 14.70 18.02
N CYS A 100 -9.25 14.36 17.83
CA CYS A 100 -8.70 13.17 18.47
C CYS A 100 -8.65 13.28 20.01
N ASN A 101 -8.74 14.50 20.59
CA ASN A 101 -8.85 14.89 22.03
C ASN A 101 -7.96 16.13 22.32
N PRO A 102 -8.50 17.24 22.86
CA PRO A 102 -7.74 18.45 23.14
C PRO A 102 -6.95 18.47 24.47
N ASP A 103 -7.23 17.56 25.42
CA ASP A 103 -6.88 17.78 26.84
C ASP A 103 -5.88 16.80 27.50
N LEU A 104 -5.04 16.09 26.74
CA LEU A 104 -4.00 15.23 27.34
C LEU A 104 -2.64 15.52 26.69
N ILE A 105 -1.60 15.62 27.51
CA ILE A 105 -0.21 15.81 27.10
C ILE A 105 0.16 14.70 26.11
N ARG A 106 0.23 15.02 24.81
CA ARG A 106 0.46 14.01 23.77
C ARG A 106 1.93 13.84 23.49
N THR A 107 2.44 12.65 23.78
CA THR A 107 3.74 12.15 23.38
C THR A 107 3.53 11.18 22.23
N ALA A 108 3.41 11.72 21.01
CA ALA A 108 3.30 10.93 19.81
C ALA A 108 4.65 10.86 19.11
N TYR A 109 5.02 9.68 18.63
CA TYR A 109 6.34 9.44 18.07
C TYR A 109 6.23 8.70 16.76
N ARG A 110 7.09 9.11 15.83
CA ARG A 110 7.41 8.39 14.62
C ARG A 110 8.73 7.66 14.81
N PHE A 111 8.75 6.39 14.46
CA PHE A 111 9.89 5.50 14.55
C PHE A 111 10.34 5.20 13.13
N VAL A 112 11.46 5.76 12.68
CA VAL A 112 11.94 5.66 11.29
C VAL A 112 13.19 4.79 11.16
N GLY A 113 13.15 3.79 10.28
CA GLY A 113 14.31 2.97 9.93
C GLY A 113 15.46 3.82 9.38
N ASN A 114 16.67 3.58 9.88
CA ASN A 114 17.82 4.43 9.56
C ASN A 114 18.29 4.35 8.09
N LYS A 115 17.98 3.26 7.38
CA LYS A 115 18.35 3.04 5.97
C LYS A 115 17.13 3.06 5.05
N THR A 116 16.11 2.24 5.34
CA THR A 116 14.92 2.09 4.48
C THR A 116 14.05 3.34 4.51
N ARG A 117 14.13 4.09 5.62
CA ARG A 117 13.21 5.17 5.97
C ARG A 117 11.77 4.70 6.17
N ASN A 118 11.50 3.39 6.17
CA ASN A 118 10.20 2.84 6.56
C ASN A 118 9.89 3.29 7.99
N TYR A 119 8.61 3.43 8.35
CA TYR A 119 8.28 4.04 9.64
C TYR A 119 7.02 3.50 10.29
N LEU A 120 6.97 3.63 11.62
CA LEU A 120 5.79 3.36 12.46
C LEU A 120 5.39 4.65 13.16
N ASP A 121 4.09 4.85 13.34
CA ASP A 121 3.55 5.99 14.07
C ASP A 121 2.76 5.51 15.27
N PHE A 122 3.21 5.85 16.48
CA PHE A 122 2.50 5.50 17.71
C PHE A 122 2.17 6.72 18.56
N ARG A 123 1.10 6.58 19.32
CA ARG A 123 0.77 7.47 20.43
C ARG A 123 0.93 6.74 21.73
N PHE A 124 1.44 7.46 22.72
CA PHE A 124 1.56 7.00 24.09
C PHE A 124 0.55 7.76 24.93
N ILE A 125 -0.30 7.02 25.65
CA ILE A 125 -1.18 7.59 26.68
C ILE A 125 -0.43 7.53 28.00
N LEU A 126 -0.17 8.70 28.57
CA LEU A 126 0.56 8.83 29.82
C LEU A 126 -0.39 9.26 30.93
N GLU A 127 -0.30 8.60 32.07
CA GLU A 127 -0.99 9.00 33.30
C GLU A 127 0.01 9.21 34.44
N PRO A 128 -0.16 10.23 35.29
CA PRO A 128 0.68 10.40 36.46
C PRO A 128 0.72 9.16 37.34
N THR A 129 1.89 8.82 37.87
CA THR A 129 2.03 7.77 38.89
C THR A 129 1.28 8.14 40.16
N ALA A 130 0.96 7.13 41.00
CA ALA A 130 0.23 7.35 42.25
C ALA A 130 0.93 8.32 43.22
N ASP A 131 2.26 8.45 43.15
CA ASP A 131 3.04 9.40 43.93
C ASP A 131 3.22 10.78 43.25
N LEU A 132 2.65 10.95 42.05
CA LEU A 132 2.67 12.16 41.22
C LEU A 132 4.08 12.65 40.86
N LYS A 133 5.06 11.75 40.83
CA LYS A 133 6.46 12.09 40.53
C LYS A 133 6.91 11.75 39.12
N ASP A 134 6.15 10.91 38.43
CA ASP A 134 6.49 10.35 37.13
C ASP A 134 5.17 10.09 36.36
N HIS A 135 5.24 9.58 35.13
CA HIS A 135 4.11 9.09 34.36
C HIS A 135 4.28 7.60 34.03
N CYS A 136 3.19 6.86 34.13
CA CYS A 136 3.09 5.52 33.59
C CYS A 136 2.46 5.56 32.18
N ILE A 137 2.86 4.64 31.32
CA ILE A 137 2.26 4.45 30.01
C ILE A 137 1.05 3.54 30.19
N LYS A 138 -0.13 4.07 29.87
CA LYS A 138 -1.42 3.36 29.92
C LYS A 138 -1.79 2.65 28.64
N ASP A 139 -1.33 3.17 27.51
CA ASP A 139 -1.61 2.59 26.22
C ASP A 139 -0.57 3.07 25.19
N ILE A 140 -0.35 2.25 24.18
CA ILE A 140 0.43 2.52 22.99
C ILE A 140 -0.39 2.05 21.81
N PHE A 141 -0.78 2.95 20.91
CA PHE A 141 -1.60 2.59 19.75
C PHE A 141 -1.18 3.32 18.48
N GLU A 142 -1.37 2.67 17.35
CA GLU A 142 -0.99 3.19 16.04
C GLU A 142 -1.75 4.47 15.67
N CYS A 143 -1.08 5.39 14.98
CA CYS A 143 -1.68 6.61 14.48
C CYS A 143 -1.47 6.80 12.97
N SER A 144 -2.53 6.61 12.20
CA SER A 144 -2.52 6.76 10.73
C SER A 144 -2.39 8.21 10.24
N PHE A 145 -2.47 9.20 11.14
CA PHE A 145 -2.46 10.62 10.78
C PHE A 145 -1.51 11.47 11.62
N LEU A 146 -0.37 10.90 12.00
CA LEU A 146 0.68 11.64 12.69
C LEU A 146 1.34 12.65 11.73
N ARG A 147 1.52 13.89 12.19
CA ARG A 147 2.31 14.91 11.51
C ARG A 147 3.67 15.03 12.15
N CYS A 148 4.70 14.91 11.33
CA CYS A 148 6.09 15.12 11.72
C CYS A 148 6.68 16.32 10.98
N HIS A 149 7.91 16.71 11.35
CA HIS A 149 8.56 17.91 10.82
C HIS A 149 9.04 17.73 9.36
N GLN A 150 9.34 16.49 8.96
CA GLN A 150 9.87 16.21 7.62
C GLN A 150 8.73 16.12 6.60
N ARG A 151 9.10 16.34 5.33
CA ARG A 151 8.16 16.22 4.21
C ARG A 151 7.85 14.74 3.93
N ARG A 152 6.68 14.46 3.37
CA ARG A 152 6.18 13.08 3.15
C ARG A 152 7.11 12.24 2.26
N ASP A 153 7.76 12.88 1.29
CA ASP A 153 8.71 12.27 0.34
C ASP A 153 10.05 11.87 0.97
N TRP A 154 10.31 12.24 2.22
CA TRP A 154 11.50 11.82 2.95
C TRP A 154 11.34 10.46 3.65
N TYR A 155 10.10 10.03 3.86
CA TYR A 155 9.78 8.76 4.51
C TYR A 155 9.59 7.64 3.47
N GLY A 156 9.91 6.41 3.88
CA GLY A 156 9.62 5.19 3.15
C GLY A 156 8.17 4.75 3.36
N ILE A 157 7.95 3.44 3.39
CA ILE A 157 6.62 2.84 3.57
C ILE A 157 6.24 2.87 5.05
N GLN A 158 4.99 3.23 5.35
CA GLN A 158 4.46 3.08 6.71
C GLN A 158 4.22 1.60 6.99
N VAL A 159 4.85 1.09 8.04
CA VAL A 159 4.56 -0.22 8.61
C VAL A 159 3.41 -0.04 9.61
N SER A 160 2.46 -0.96 9.62
CA SER A 160 1.28 -0.92 10.49
C SER A 160 1.26 -2.08 11.46
N LEU A 161 0.77 -1.82 12.67
CA LEU A 161 0.61 -2.82 13.71
C LEU A 161 -0.80 -3.42 13.60
N TRP A 162 -0.89 -4.53 12.88
CA TRP A 162 -2.15 -5.23 12.66
C TRP A 162 -2.52 -6.11 13.86
N ILE A 163 -3.61 -5.72 14.53
CA ILE A 163 -4.25 -6.47 15.62
C ILE A 163 -5.56 -7.06 15.12
N CYS A 164 -5.70 -8.37 15.22
CA CYS A 164 -6.93 -9.08 14.92
C CYS A 164 -7.84 -9.15 16.14
N ASP A 165 -9.15 -9.23 15.92
CA ASP A 165 -10.14 -9.30 17.01
C ASP A 165 -9.94 -10.55 17.88
N ASP A 166 -9.53 -11.68 17.30
CA ASP A 166 -9.25 -12.91 18.06
C ASP A 166 -7.94 -12.89 18.85
N GLU A 167 -7.19 -11.80 18.78
CA GLU A 167 -6.03 -11.54 19.63
C GLU A 167 -6.40 -10.70 20.86
N LYS A 168 -7.60 -10.11 20.90
CA LYS A 168 -8.07 -9.27 21.99
C LYS A 168 -8.52 -10.10 23.20
N PRO A 169 -8.28 -9.64 24.43
CA PRO A 169 -8.72 -10.35 25.63
C PRO A 169 -10.24 -10.57 25.64
N GLY A 170 -10.65 -11.79 25.94
CA GLY A 170 -12.06 -12.15 26.05
C GLY A 170 -12.79 -12.34 24.72
N PHE A 171 -12.11 -12.20 23.58
CA PHE A 171 -12.70 -12.57 22.29
C PHE A 171 -12.93 -14.08 22.24
N TYR A 172 -14.14 -14.48 21.86
CA TYR A 172 -14.52 -15.88 21.79
C TYR A 172 -14.43 -16.38 20.34
N LEU A 173 -13.66 -17.44 20.16
CA LEU A 173 -13.72 -18.29 18.97
C LEU A 173 -14.43 -19.59 19.32
N SER A 174 -15.33 -20.03 18.44
CA SER A 174 -15.84 -21.39 18.50
C SER A 174 -14.72 -22.41 18.26
N PRO A 175 -14.86 -23.66 18.71
CA PRO A 175 -13.85 -24.70 18.48
C PRO A 175 -13.46 -24.87 17.00
N ASP A 176 -14.44 -24.76 16.09
CA ASP A 176 -14.18 -24.88 14.66
C ASP A 176 -13.37 -23.67 14.14
N GLU A 177 -13.71 -22.45 14.57
CA GLU A 177 -12.94 -21.26 14.18
C GLU A 177 -11.49 -21.33 14.65
N VAL A 178 -11.23 -21.86 15.85
CA VAL A 178 -9.85 -22.10 16.32
C VAL A 178 -9.12 -23.06 15.38
N ILE A 179 -9.74 -24.19 15.04
CA ILE A 179 -9.14 -25.21 14.16
C ILE A 179 -8.84 -24.62 12.78
N TYR A 180 -9.80 -23.95 12.16
CA TYR A 180 -9.65 -23.39 10.82
C TYR A 180 -8.68 -22.20 10.80
N THR A 181 -8.57 -21.42 11.88
CA THR A 181 -7.54 -20.37 12.02
C THR A 181 -6.14 -20.97 11.96
N GLU A 182 -5.86 -22.04 12.72
CA GLU A 182 -4.54 -22.67 12.70
C GLU A 182 -4.21 -23.31 11.35
N ILE A 183 -5.22 -23.88 10.65
CA ILE A 183 -5.03 -24.40 9.29
C ILE A 183 -4.71 -23.28 8.31
N ALA A 184 -5.44 -22.15 8.39
CA ALA A 184 -5.24 -20.99 7.53
C ALA A 184 -3.86 -20.35 7.73
N LEU A 185 -3.42 -20.15 8.97
CA LEU A 185 -2.08 -19.64 9.29
C LEU A 185 -0.97 -20.55 8.75
N LYS A 186 -1.15 -21.87 8.86
CA LYS A 186 -0.21 -22.84 8.27
C LYS A 186 -0.21 -22.79 6.75
N ALA A 187 -1.39 -22.63 6.13
CA ALA A 187 -1.53 -22.54 4.68
C ALA A 187 -0.84 -21.29 4.12
N GLU A 188 -0.99 -20.16 4.81
CA GLU A 188 -0.32 -18.90 4.51
C GLU A 188 1.21 -19.05 4.61
N GLN A 189 1.71 -19.61 5.71
CA GLN A 189 3.13 -19.88 5.85
C GLN A 189 3.65 -20.75 4.68
N GLU A 190 2.94 -21.83 4.35
CA GLU A 190 3.33 -22.75 3.27
C GLU A 190 3.43 -22.07 1.90
N ILE A 191 2.56 -21.11 1.59
CA ILE A 191 2.60 -20.43 0.29
C ILE A 191 3.62 -19.29 0.27
N LEU A 192 3.90 -18.64 1.40
CA LEU A 192 4.82 -17.50 1.47
C LEU A 192 6.29 -17.88 1.66
N GLU A 193 6.56 -18.95 2.41
CA GLU A 193 7.90 -19.28 2.90
C GLU A 193 8.87 -19.64 1.77
N GLY A 194 9.99 -18.90 1.70
CA GLY A 194 11.16 -19.24 0.85
C GLY A 194 10.94 -19.16 -0.66
N ARG A 195 9.85 -18.54 -1.14
CA ARG A 195 9.55 -18.45 -2.57
C ARG A 195 9.95 -17.11 -3.18
N ASP A 196 10.54 -17.14 -4.37
CA ASP A 196 10.82 -15.95 -5.19
C ASP A 196 9.70 -15.64 -6.19
N CYS A 197 8.84 -16.61 -6.49
CA CYS A 197 7.72 -16.49 -7.42
C CYS A 197 6.55 -17.40 -7.01
N PHE A 198 5.39 -17.21 -7.65
CA PHE A 198 4.22 -18.06 -7.51
C PHE A 198 3.95 -18.83 -8.79
N ASP A 199 4.37 -20.10 -8.85
CA ASP A 199 4.06 -20.97 -9.98
C ASP A 199 2.59 -21.40 -9.94
N LEU A 200 1.86 -21.22 -11.04
CA LEU A 200 0.42 -21.48 -11.12
C LEU A 200 0.04 -22.94 -10.84
N ASP A 201 0.92 -23.92 -11.09
CA ASP A 201 0.60 -25.33 -10.82
C ASP A 201 0.67 -25.61 -9.33
N GLU A 202 1.68 -25.07 -8.66
CA GLU A 202 1.81 -25.14 -7.21
C GLU A 202 0.68 -24.38 -6.51
N VAL A 203 0.33 -23.20 -7.00
CA VAL A 203 -0.80 -22.40 -6.49
C VAL A 203 -2.11 -23.17 -6.66
N GLN A 204 -2.37 -23.78 -7.82
CA GLN A 204 -3.58 -24.58 -8.03
C GLN A 204 -3.66 -25.76 -7.04
N LEU A 205 -2.56 -26.48 -6.84
CA LEU A 205 -2.50 -27.56 -5.85
C LEU A 205 -2.75 -27.06 -4.42
N TRP A 206 -2.25 -25.87 -4.09
CA TRP A 206 -2.49 -25.23 -2.79
C TRP A 206 -3.97 -24.84 -2.62
N LEU A 207 -4.60 -24.25 -3.65
CA LEU A 207 -6.02 -23.92 -3.64
C LEU A 207 -6.89 -25.17 -3.49
N ASP A 208 -6.56 -26.25 -4.19
CA ASP A 208 -7.28 -27.51 -4.10
C ASP A 208 -7.15 -28.12 -2.69
N LYS A 209 -5.95 -28.07 -2.11
CA LYS A 209 -5.64 -28.57 -0.77
C LYS A 209 -6.41 -27.82 0.32
N TYR A 210 -6.54 -26.51 0.21
CA TYR A 210 -7.12 -25.65 1.26
C TYR A 210 -8.56 -25.18 0.96
N ARG A 211 -9.20 -25.72 -0.08
CA ARG A 211 -10.58 -25.38 -0.48
C ARG A 211 -11.58 -25.43 0.67
N SER A 212 -11.61 -26.53 1.43
CA SER A 212 -12.56 -26.69 2.53
C SER A 212 -12.35 -25.67 3.65
N THR A 213 -11.10 -25.28 3.89
CA THR A 213 -10.74 -24.23 4.86
C THR A 213 -11.24 -22.88 4.38
N PHE A 214 -11.02 -22.56 3.10
CA PHE A 214 -11.55 -21.36 2.48
C PHE A 214 -13.08 -21.30 2.55
N ASP A 215 -13.78 -22.38 2.18
CA ASP A 215 -15.25 -22.40 2.17
C ASP A 215 -15.83 -22.12 3.56
N PHE A 216 -15.24 -22.70 4.62
CA PHE A 216 -15.64 -22.43 6.00
C PHE A 216 -15.40 -20.97 6.39
N ILE A 217 -14.21 -20.44 6.10
CA ILE A 217 -13.81 -19.09 6.47
C ILE A 217 -14.64 -18.06 5.71
N SER A 218 -14.82 -18.23 4.41
CA SER A 218 -15.61 -17.35 3.55
C SER A 218 -17.07 -17.30 4.03
N HIS A 219 -17.65 -18.46 4.37
CA HIS A 219 -18.98 -18.49 4.97
C HIS A 219 -19.03 -17.75 6.31
N THR A 220 -18.10 -18.03 7.22
CA THR A 220 -18.03 -17.37 8.54
C THR A 220 -17.85 -15.85 8.42
N HIS A 221 -17.00 -15.41 7.49
CA HIS A 221 -16.78 -14.00 7.16
C HIS A 221 -18.04 -13.35 6.61
N SER A 222 -18.79 -14.02 5.73
CA SER A 222 -20.05 -13.51 5.19
C SER A 222 -21.14 -13.31 6.27
N GLU A 223 -21.16 -14.17 7.29
CA GLU A 223 -22.08 -14.03 8.42
C GLU A 223 -21.67 -12.90 9.38
N ASN A 224 -20.38 -12.55 9.40
CA ASN A 224 -19.81 -11.57 10.33
C ASN A 224 -18.75 -10.67 9.66
N PRO A 225 -19.11 -9.84 8.67
CA PRO A 225 -18.15 -9.12 7.82
C PRO A 225 -17.33 -8.06 8.57
N GLY A 226 -17.73 -7.69 9.79
CA GLY A 226 -17.00 -6.75 10.65
C GLY A 226 -15.89 -7.38 11.48
N ARG A 227 -15.75 -8.72 11.50
CA ARG A 227 -14.72 -9.41 12.28
C ARG A 227 -13.43 -9.51 11.47
N ILE A 228 -12.34 -8.99 12.03
CA ILE A 228 -11.00 -9.11 11.45
C ILE A 228 -10.26 -10.17 12.25
N LEU A 229 -10.12 -11.38 11.71
CA LEU A 229 -9.44 -12.47 12.41
C LEU A 229 -8.07 -12.75 11.80
N ARG A 230 -7.22 -13.46 12.54
CA ARG A 230 -5.88 -13.86 12.08
C ARG A 230 -5.85 -14.58 10.73
N TRP A 231 -6.95 -15.22 10.32
CA TRP A 231 -7.06 -15.88 9.02
C TRP A 231 -7.34 -14.95 7.84
N ASN A 232 -7.52 -13.64 8.05
CA ASN A 232 -7.99 -12.74 6.98
C ASN A 232 -6.97 -12.67 5.84
N SER A 233 -5.67 -12.72 6.17
CA SER A 233 -4.62 -12.76 5.16
C SER A 233 -4.72 -13.99 4.25
N PHE A 234 -4.97 -15.18 4.83
CA PHE A 234 -5.24 -16.40 4.06
C PHE A 234 -6.44 -16.24 3.11
N LEU A 235 -7.54 -15.63 3.56
CA LEU A 235 -8.70 -15.36 2.72
C LEU A 235 -8.32 -14.50 1.52
N TYR A 236 -7.60 -13.40 1.73
CA TYR A 236 -7.12 -12.52 0.66
C TYR A 236 -6.17 -13.24 -0.32
N PHE A 237 -5.23 -14.05 0.19
CA PHE A 237 -4.34 -14.85 -0.63
C PHE A 237 -5.11 -15.82 -1.52
N PHE A 238 -6.07 -16.53 -0.92
CA PHE A 238 -6.85 -17.53 -1.61
C PHE A 238 -7.69 -16.91 -2.73
N GLU A 239 -8.48 -15.87 -2.43
CA GLU A 239 -9.30 -15.17 -3.43
C GLU A 239 -8.45 -14.53 -4.53
N GLY A 240 -7.33 -13.91 -4.16
CA GLY A 240 -6.40 -13.33 -5.12
C GLY A 240 -5.88 -14.36 -6.12
N PHE A 241 -5.43 -15.52 -5.64
CA PHE A 241 -4.98 -16.58 -6.52
C PHE A 241 -6.08 -17.17 -7.40
N GLU A 242 -7.31 -17.33 -6.87
CA GLU A 242 -8.45 -17.75 -7.69
C GLU A 242 -8.73 -16.79 -8.84
N ASN A 243 -8.73 -15.48 -8.54
CA ASN A 243 -8.93 -14.43 -9.53
C ASN A 243 -7.83 -14.49 -10.61
N TYR A 244 -6.56 -14.61 -10.23
CA TYR A 244 -5.48 -14.76 -11.21
C TYR A 244 -5.60 -16.01 -12.08
N ILE A 245 -5.94 -17.16 -11.49
CA ILE A 245 -6.13 -18.39 -12.26
C ILE A 245 -7.30 -18.25 -13.25
N SER A 246 -8.41 -17.65 -12.82
CA SER A 246 -9.54 -17.34 -13.71
C SER A 246 -9.10 -16.43 -14.86
N PHE A 247 -8.44 -15.32 -14.55
CA PHE A 247 -7.92 -14.37 -15.52
C PHE A 247 -7.00 -15.02 -16.54
N PHE A 248 -5.95 -15.71 -16.08
CA PHE A 248 -4.98 -16.34 -16.98
C PHE A 248 -5.62 -17.43 -17.84
N ARG A 249 -6.61 -18.18 -17.31
CA ARG A 249 -7.35 -19.18 -18.07
C ARG A 249 -8.22 -18.54 -19.14
N LYS A 250 -8.92 -17.44 -18.84
CA LYS A 250 -9.69 -16.69 -19.84
C LYS A 250 -8.78 -16.11 -20.91
N TRP A 251 -7.68 -15.47 -20.50
CA TRP A 251 -6.69 -14.91 -21.41
C TRP A 251 -6.10 -15.97 -22.36
N GLN A 252 -5.72 -17.15 -21.84
CA GLN A 252 -5.20 -18.26 -22.66
C GLN A 252 -6.14 -18.70 -23.80
N ASN A 253 -7.44 -18.49 -23.64
CA ASN A 253 -8.48 -18.85 -24.59
C ASN A 253 -8.99 -17.66 -25.42
N SER A 254 -8.36 -16.49 -25.31
CA SER A 254 -8.72 -15.28 -26.04
C SER A 254 -8.28 -15.32 -27.50
N LEU A 255 -8.91 -14.46 -28.31
CA LEU A 255 -8.50 -14.21 -29.70
C LEU A 255 -7.09 -13.61 -29.78
N VAL A 256 -6.63 -12.88 -28.74
CA VAL A 256 -5.27 -12.33 -28.66
C VAL A 256 -4.24 -13.44 -28.70
N VAL A 257 -4.43 -14.49 -27.90
CA VAL A 257 -3.49 -15.63 -27.85
C VAL A 257 -3.50 -16.40 -29.17
N GLU A 258 -4.68 -16.56 -29.80
CA GLU A 258 -4.77 -17.19 -31.12
C GLU A 258 -4.03 -16.40 -32.20
N ALA A 259 -4.25 -15.09 -32.27
CA ALA A 259 -3.62 -14.20 -33.24
C ALA A 259 -2.10 -14.15 -33.06
N TRP A 260 -1.63 -14.07 -31.81
CA TRP A 260 -0.21 -14.11 -31.46
C TRP A 260 0.47 -15.42 -31.89
N ARG A 261 -0.13 -16.58 -31.59
CA ARG A 261 0.44 -17.90 -31.94
C ARG A 261 0.60 -18.11 -33.45
N LYS A 262 -0.27 -17.48 -34.23
CA LYS A 262 -0.28 -17.58 -35.70
C LYS A 262 0.52 -16.47 -36.39
N ASP A 263 1.05 -15.50 -35.62
CA ASP A 263 1.73 -14.30 -36.11
C ASP A 263 0.96 -13.61 -37.26
N LEU A 264 -0.35 -13.43 -37.06
CA LEU A 264 -1.22 -12.91 -38.12
C LEU A 264 -1.02 -11.39 -38.30
N ASP A 265 -0.84 -11.00 -39.56
CA ASP A 265 -1.09 -9.64 -39.99
C ASP A 265 -2.60 -9.49 -40.26
N LEU A 266 -3.29 -8.79 -39.38
CA LEU A 266 -4.74 -8.69 -39.37
C LEU A 266 -5.17 -7.35 -39.98
N PRO A 267 -6.22 -7.33 -40.84
CA PRO A 267 -6.90 -6.10 -41.19
C PRO A 267 -7.35 -5.35 -39.93
N GLU A 268 -7.37 -4.01 -39.99
CA GLU A 268 -7.62 -3.18 -38.82
C GLU A 268 -8.91 -3.53 -38.09
N GLU A 269 -9.99 -3.78 -38.82
CA GLU A 269 -11.29 -4.14 -38.23
C GLU A 269 -11.23 -5.45 -37.44
N VAL A 270 -10.51 -6.45 -37.97
CA VAL A 270 -10.31 -7.73 -37.29
C VAL A 270 -9.37 -7.57 -36.11
N LEU A 271 -8.32 -6.76 -36.25
CA LEU A 271 -7.40 -6.46 -35.16
C LEU A 271 -8.13 -5.76 -33.99
N MET A 272 -9.01 -4.81 -34.28
CA MET A 272 -9.82 -4.15 -33.25
C MET A 272 -10.66 -5.16 -32.47
N GLU A 273 -11.32 -6.11 -33.15
CA GLU A 273 -12.08 -7.18 -32.49
C GLU A 273 -11.18 -8.02 -31.57
N VAL A 274 -10.01 -8.42 -32.05
CA VAL A 274 -9.03 -9.20 -31.26
C VAL A 274 -8.55 -8.41 -30.03
N ILE A 275 -8.23 -7.13 -30.20
CA ILE A 275 -7.78 -6.29 -29.09
C ILE A 275 -8.91 -6.11 -28.06
N MET A 276 -10.12 -5.78 -28.51
CA MET A 276 -11.27 -5.58 -27.62
C MET A 276 -11.68 -6.86 -26.87
N ASP A 277 -11.49 -8.05 -27.47
CA ASP A 277 -11.66 -9.33 -26.77
C ASP A 277 -10.69 -9.48 -25.58
N GLY A 278 -9.41 -9.15 -25.79
CA GLY A 278 -8.42 -9.13 -24.71
C GLY A 278 -8.73 -8.10 -23.64
N GLU A 279 -9.10 -6.88 -24.03
CA GLU A 279 -9.46 -5.81 -23.09
C GLU A 279 -10.70 -6.15 -22.27
N LYS A 280 -11.68 -6.81 -22.88
CA LYS A 280 -12.87 -7.29 -22.18
C LYS A 280 -12.50 -8.23 -21.05
N ILE A 281 -11.56 -9.17 -21.28
CA ILE A 281 -11.09 -10.07 -20.22
C ILE A 281 -10.41 -9.29 -19.09
N ILE A 282 -9.56 -8.31 -19.44
CA ILE A 282 -8.89 -7.47 -18.44
C ILE A 282 -9.90 -6.70 -17.59
N ILE A 283 -10.93 -6.13 -18.22
CA ILE A 283 -11.98 -5.34 -17.57
C ILE A 283 -12.92 -6.22 -16.72
N GLU A 284 -13.39 -7.34 -17.26
CA GLU A 284 -14.33 -8.22 -16.56
C GLU A 284 -13.70 -8.90 -15.35
N GLU A 285 -12.39 -9.13 -15.38
CA GLU A 285 -11.63 -9.73 -14.27
C GLU A 285 -11.01 -8.67 -13.32
N GLY A 286 -11.23 -7.38 -13.56
CA GLY A 286 -10.74 -6.30 -12.67
C GLY A 286 -9.21 -6.13 -12.68
N HIS A 287 -8.57 -6.42 -13.81
CA HIS A 287 -7.11 -6.36 -13.98
C HIS A 287 -6.65 -5.14 -14.79
N GLU A 288 -7.44 -4.06 -14.89
CA GLU A 288 -7.04 -2.88 -15.68
C GLU A 288 -5.69 -2.29 -15.26
N TYR A 289 -5.27 -2.53 -14.02
CA TYR A 289 -3.98 -2.11 -13.50
C TYR A 289 -2.75 -2.60 -14.27
N VAL A 290 -2.90 -3.68 -15.05
CA VAL A 290 -1.79 -4.25 -15.84
C VAL A 290 -1.27 -3.26 -16.89
N TYR A 291 -2.04 -2.23 -17.26
CA TYR A 291 -1.62 -1.19 -18.20
C TYR A 291 -0.51 -0.26 -17.70
N TYR A 292 -0.34 -0.13 -16.38
CA TYR A 292 0.73 0.68 -15.79
C TYR A 292 1.79 -0.15 -15.09
N LEU A 293 1.41 -1.34 -14.62
CA LEU A 293 2.30 -2.17 -13.82
C LEU A 293 3.35 -2.89 -14.66
N LEU A 294 3.02 -3.22 -15.92
CA LEU A 294 3.84 -4.10 -16.73
C LEU A 294 4.79 -3.32 -17.64
N ASP A 295 6.09 -3.40 -17.36
CA ASP A 295 7.18 -2.87 -18.19
C ASP A 295 7.87 -3.99 -18.98
N GLU A 296 8.41 -3.63 -20.16
CA GLU A 296 9.21 -4.51 -21.01
C GLU A 296 10.45 -5.01 -20.26
N LYS A 297 11.05 -4.16 -19.42
CA LYS A 297 12.27 -4.49 -18.65
C LYS A 297 12.08 -5.67 -17.69
N ASP A 298 10.86 -5.83 -17.17
CA ASP A 298 10.51 -6.85 -16.17
C ASP A 298 9.82 -8.08 -16.81
N GLY A 299 9.75 -8.13 -18.15
CA GLY A 299 9.19 -9.26 -18.89
C GLY A 299 7.68 -9.43 -18.70
N TYR A 300 6.95 -8.35 -18.43
CA TYR A 300 5.48 -8.35 -18.32
C TYR A 300 4.91 -9.40 -17.36
N ARG A 301 5.52 -9.52 -16.18
CA ARG A 301 5.06 -10.40 -15.11
C ARG A 301 4.16 -9.64 -14.15
N ILE A 302 2.96 -10.16 -13.91
CA ILE A 302 2.08 -9.61 -12.89
C ILE A 302 2.65 -9.99 -11.52
N PRO A 303 3.03 -9.01 -10.67
CA PRO A 303 3.42 -9.28 -9.30
C PRO A 303 2.18 -9.50 -8.44
N TYR A 304 2.30 -10.41 -7.49
CA TYR A 304 1.38 -10.56 -6.38
C TYR A 304 2.20 -10.60 -5.10
N HIS A 305 1.90 -9.72 -4.14
CA HIS A 305 2.74 -9.51 -2.95
C HIS A 305 4.24 -9.41 -3.26
N LEU A 306 4.58 -8.56 -4.24
CA LEU A 306 5.95 -8.30 -4.71
C LEU A 306 6.66 -9.48 -5.40
N LYS A 307 5.99 -10.63 -5.59
CA LYS A 307 6.54 -11.81 -6.26
C LYS A 307 5.83 -12.04 -7.59
N PRO A 308 6.55 -12.30 -8.69
CA PRO A 308 5.92 -12.57 -9.98
C PRO A 308 5.14 -13.89 -9.97
N ILE A 309 4.01 -13.92 -10.69
CA ILE A 309 3.29 -15.15 -11.01
C ILE A 309 3.88 -15.78 -12.28
N THR A 310 4.14 -17.08 -12.25
CA THR A 310 4.80 -17.83 -13.34
C THR A 310 4.04 -19.10 -13.71
N GLY A 311 4.43 -19.74 -14.82
CA GLY A 311 3.86 -21.02 -15.25
C GLY A 311 2.58 -20.87 -16.08
N LYS A 312 2.28 -21.90 -16.88
CA LYS A 312 1.07 -22.05 -17.71
C LYS A 312 0.55 -20.75 -18.35
N GLY A 313 -0.55 -20.23 -17.79
CA GLY A 313 -1.28 -19.07 -18.31
C GLY A 313 -0.59 -17.75 -18.05
N ALA A 314 0.17 -17.64 -16.96
CA ALA A 314 0.99 -16.47 -16.68
C ALA A 314 2.11 -16.29 -17.71
N ASP A 315 2.77 -17.39 -18.11
CA ASP A 315 3.78 -17.36 -19.19
C ASP A 315 3.17 -17.02 -20.55
N THR A 316 1.97 -17.55 -20.83
CA THR A 316 1.24 -17.24 -22.06
C THR A 316 0.87 -15.76 -22.09
N PHE A 317 0.36 -15.22 -20.98
CA PHE A 317 0.03 -13.81 -20.83
C PHE A 317 1.27 -12.92 -21.03
N SER A 318 2.34 -13.17 -20.29
CA SER A 318 3.61 -12.43 -20.41
C SER A 318 4.13 -12.39 -21.85
N GLY A 319 4.15 -13.53 -22.55
CA GLY A 319 4.60 -13.60 -23.95
C GLY A 319 3.69 -12.90 -24.96
N THR A 320 2.39 -12.83 -24.68
CA THR A 320 1.38 -12.22 -25.58
C THR A 320 1.18 -10.73 -25.32
N TRP A 321 1.50 -10.25 -24.11
CA TRP A 321 1.31 -8.86 -23.72
C TRP A 321 2.08 -7.87 -24.61
N ALA A 322 3.34 -8.21 -24.96
CA ALA A 322 4.15 -7.41 -25.89
C ALA A 322 3.48 -7.25 -27.26
N TRP A 323 2.94 -8.35 -27.78
CA TRP A 323 2.24 -8.38 -29.07
C TRP A 323 0.94 -7.56 -29.01
N PHE A 324 0.20 -7.71 -27.91
CA PHE A 324 -1.05 -6.99 -27.65
C PHE A 324 -0.80 -5.47 -27.56
N ARG A 325 0.09 -5.02 -26.68
CA ARG A 325 0.35 -3.59 -26.43
C ARG A 325 0.85 -2.85 -27.67
N SER A 326 1.81 -3.43 -28.39
CA SER A 326 2.37 -2.81 -29.61
C SER A 326 1.33 -2.56 -30.71
N ARG A 327 0.23 -3.31 -30.73
CA ARG A 327 -0.89 -3.15 -31.68
C ARG A 327 -2.05 -2.34 -31.11
N GLN A 328 -2.26 -2.45 -29.81
CA GLN A 328 -3.34 -1.78 -29.11
C GLN A 328 -3.08 -0.27 -28.98
N GLU A 329 -1.87 0.16 -28.64
CA GLU A 329 -1.56 1.59 -28.44
C GLU A 329 -1.81 2.46 -29.68
N PRO A 330 -1.40 2.07 -30.91
CA PRO A 330 -1.74 2.82 -32.12
C PRO A 330 -3.24 2.95 -32.34
N LEU A 331 -4.02 1.89 -32.03
CA LEU A 331 -5.47 1.92 -32.15
C LEU A 331 -6.08 2.87 -31.11
N VAL A 332 -5.65 2.81 -29.84
CA VAL A 332 -6.10 3.77 -28.82
C VAL A 332 -5.83 5.20 -29.26
N LYS A 333 -4.64 5.50 -29.78
CA LYS A 333 -4.29 6.84 -30.29
C LYS A 333 -5.19 7.26 -31.45
N LYS A 334 -5.43 6.37 -32.41
CA LYS A 334 -6.29 6.64 -33.58
C LYS A 334 -7.75 6.86 -33.16
N TYR A 335 -8.26 6.01 -32.26
CA TYR A 335 -9.65 5.99 -31.84
C TYR A 335 -9.92 6.78 -30.57
N TYR A 336 -8.95 7.52 -30.04
CA TYR A 336 -9.15 8.34 -28.83
C TYR A 336 -10.37 9.27 -29.01
N ALA A 337 -11.32 9.21 -28.07
CA ALA A 337 -12.66 9.77 -28.25
C ALA A 337 -12.89 11.07 -27.48
N LEU A 338 -12.01 11.42 -26.54
CA LEU A 338 -12.17 12.59 -25.68
C LEU A 338 -11.32 13.77 -26.17
N THR A 339 -11.83 14.97 -25.99
CA THR A 339 -11.03 16.20 -26.04
C THR A 339 -10.09 16.28 -24.84
N GLU A 340 -9.14 17.22 -24.87
CA GLU A 340 -8.24 17.48 -23.72
C GLU A 340 -9.04 17.85 -22.46
N CYS A 341 -10.04 18.73 -22.59
CA CYS A 341 -10.91 19.15 -21.48
C CYS A 341 -11.71 17.96 -20.91
N GLU A 342 -12.31 17.14 -21.77
CA GLU A 342 -13.05 15.94 -21.33
C GLU A 342 -12.14 14.89 -20.70
N THR A 343 -10.89 14.77 -21.17
CA THR A 343 -9.89 13.88 -20.58
C THR A 343 -9.56 14.32 -19.16
N THR A 344 -9.27 15.61 -18.94
CA THR A 344 -9.02 16.14 -17.59
C THR A 344 -10.22 15.93 -16.68
N GLN A 345 -11.44 16.23 -17.15
CA GLN A 345 -12.66 16.00 -16.38
C GLN A 345 -12.87 14.53 -16.01
N TYR A 346 -12.54 13.61 -16.92
CA TYR A 346 -12.65 12.18 -16.67
C TYR A 346 -11.63 11.70 -15.63
N LEU A 347 -10.39 12.19 -15.71
CA LEU A 347 -9.33 11.89 -14.72
C LEU A 347 -9.65 12.44 -13.33
N GLU A 348 -10.35 13.56 -13.24
CA GLU A 348 -10.80 14.16 -11.98
C GLU A 348 -12.08 13.52 -11.41
N SER A 349 -12.67 12.57 -12.13
CA SER A 349 -13.90 11.89 -11.70
C SER A 349 -13.64 10.90 -10.57
N TRP A 350 -14.40 11.05 -9.49
CA TRP A 350 -14.43 10.09 -8.38
C TRP A 350 -15.35 8.88 -8.64
N GLU A 351 -16.07 8.87 -9.77
CA GLU A 351 -17.01 7.79 -10.11
C GLU A 351 -16.33 6.58 -10.72
N VAL A 352 -15.07 6.72 -11.18
CA VAL A 352 -14.29 5.66 -11.80
C VAL A 352 -13.12 5.34 -10.88
N ALA A 353 -12.99 4.08 -10.46
CA ALA A 353 -11.94 3.67 -9.53
C ALA A 353 -10.53 3.83 -10.13
N ASP A 354 -10.39 3.69 -11.45
CA ASP A 354 -9.13 3.81 -12.19
C ASP A 354 -9.36 4.47 -13.57
N PRO A 355 -9.53 5.80 -13.62
CA PRO A 355 -9.80 6.50 -14.87
C PRO A 355 -8.59 6.45 -15.81
N GLU A 356 -7.36 6.40 -15.28
CA GLU A 356 -6.14 6.34 -16.10
C GLU A 356 -6.06 5.06 -16.93
N SER A 357 -6.29 3.90 -16.32
CA SER A 357 -6.29 2.62 -17.06
C SER A 357 -7.43 2.54 -18.05
N ARG A 358 -8.60 3.09 -17.73
CA ARG A 358 -9.75 3.14 -18.64
C ARG A 358 -9.46 3.98 -19.88
N LEU A 359 -8.77 5.11 -19.75
CA LEU A 359 -8.33 5.90 -20.91
C LEU A 359 -7.34 5.17 -21.81
N LYS A 360 -6.63 4.18 -21.28
CA LYS A 360 -5.73 3.33 -22.06
C LYS A 360 -6.44 2.22 -22.81
N SER A 361 -7.75 2.01 -22.64
CA SER A 361 -8.52 0.97 -23.33
C SER A 361 -9.12 1.44 -24.65
N LEU A 362 -8.94 0.67 -25.72
CA LEU A 362 -9.61 0.86 -27.01
C LEU A 362 -11.13 0.71 -26.88
N THR A 363 -11.58 -0.27 -26.10
CA THR A 363 -12.99 -0.58 -25.82
C THR A 363 -13.72 0.62 -25.26
N PHE A 364 -13.12 1.31 -24.28
CA PHE A 364 -13.68 2.54 -23.71
C PHE A 364 -13.91 3.61 -24.78
N HIS A 365 -12.89 3.90 -25.60
CA HIS A 365 -13.01 4.91 -26.66
C HIS A 365 -14.00 4.49 -27.76
N TRP A 366 -14.05 3.20 -28.06
CA TRP A 366 -14.98 2.65 -29.05
C TRP A 366 -16.43 2.76 -28.59
N GLU A 367 -16.72 2.46 -27.32
CA GLU A 367 -18.05 2.62 -26.73
C GLU A 367 -18.54 4.06 -26.80
N ILE A 368 -17.68 5.04 -26.49
CA ILE A 368 -18.02 6.46 -26.62
C ILE A 368 -18.38 6.81 -28.07
N ARG A 369 -17.60 6.32 -29.03
CA ARG A 369 -17.85 6.54 -30.47
C ARG A 369 -19.17 5.93 -30.93
N GLU A 370 -19.46 4.69 -30.52
CA GLU A 370 -20.73 4.04 -30.84
C GLU A 370 -21.92 4.75 -30.17
N MET A 371 -21.77 5.24 -28.94
CA MET A 371 -22.79 6.08 -28.30
C MET A 371 -23.03 7.39 -29.05
N ALA A 372 -21.98 8.07 -29.51
CA ALA A 372 -22.11 9.29 -30.31
C ALA A 372 -22.79 9.02 -31.65
N LYS A 373 -22.38 7.96 -32.35
CA LYS A 373 -22.96 7.52 -33.61
C LYS A 373 -24.44 7.19 -33.49
N ASN A 374 -24.85 6.50 -32.42
CA ASN A 374 -26.25 6.22 -32.11
C ASN A 374 -27.08 7.49 -31.83
N ARG A 375 -26.42 8.60 -31.49
CA ARG A 375 -27.04 9.93 -31.33
C ARG A 375 -26.96 10.79 -32.60
N GLY A 376 -26.46 10.24 -33.72
CA GLY A 376 -26.25 10.97 -34.97
C GLY A 376 -25.06 11.93 -34.95
N ALA A 377 -24.14 11.77 -34.00
CA ALA A 377 -22.89 12.52 -33.92
C ALA A 377 -21.71 11.67 -34.41
N GLU A 378 -20.71 12.32 -34.99
CA GLU A 378 -19.47 11.68 -35.43
C GLU A 378 -18.28 12.30 -34.68
N ILE A 379 -17.42 11.46 -34.12
CA ILE A 379 -16.22 11.89 -33.39
C ILE A 379 -15.03 11.76 -34.36
N PRO A 380 -14.28 12.85 -34.66
CA PRO A 380 -13.05 12.76 -35.46
C PRO A 380 -12.03 11.78 -34.88
N PHE A 381 -11.17 11.20 -35.71
CA PHE A 381 -10.06 10.37 -35.23
C PHE A 381 -8.95 11.24 -34.60
N GLY A 382 -8.25 10.68 -33.61
CA GLY A 382 -7.10 11.31 -32.97
C GLY A 382 -7.42 12.57 -32.16
N LEU A 383 -8.60 12.65 -31.53
CA LEU A 383 -8.87 13.71 -30.56
C LEU A 383 -7.91 13.61 -29.37
N GLY A 384 -7.62 14.74 -28.71
CA GLY A 384 -6.83 14.74 -27.46
C GLY A 384 -5.32 14.45 -27.61
N MET A 385 -4.79 14.26 -28.83
CA MET A 385 -3.38 13.91 -29.05
C MET A 385 -2.36 15.02 -28.70
N GLY A 386 -2.81 16.25 -28.42
CA GLY A 386 -1.95 17.41 -28.14
C GLY A 386 -1.25 17.39 -26.77
N SER A 387 -1.74 16.57 -25.82
CA SER A 387 -1.28 16.54 -24.43
C SER A 387 -0.64 15.20 -24.00
N GLN A 388 -0.33 14.31 -24.95
CA GLN A 388 0.09 12.91 -24.71
C GLN A 388 1.50 12.69 -24.11
N ASN A 389 2.06 13.64 -23.37
CA ASN A 389 3.27 13.36 -22.56
C ASN A 389 2.98 12.45 -21.34
N HIS A 390 1.75 11.96 -21.18
CA HIS A 390 1.26 11.21 -20.02
C HIS A 390 0.70 9.81 -20.34
N LEU A 391 0.66 9.36 -21.61
CA LEU A 391 0.12 8.05 -22.00
C LEU A 391 1.18 6.95 -22.09
#